data_AF-I1XJQ7-F1
#
_entry.id   AF-I1XJQ7-F1
#
_cell.length_a   1.000
_cell.length_b   1.000
_cell.length_c   1.000
_cell.angle_alpha   90.00
_cell.angle_beta   90.00
_cell.angle_gamma   90.00
#
_symmetry.space_group_name_H-M   'P 1'
#
loop_
_entity.id
_entity.type
_entity.pdbx_description
1 polymer ?
#
loop_
_entity_poly.entity_id
_entity_poly.type
_entity_poly.pdbx_seq_one_letter_code
_entity_poly.pdbx_strand_id
1 'polypeptide(L)'
;MSLHGPVLTANRNFHLSLDEWTNMIYDTQMDINEKTLPQITAKAVSQLDDRLWGPFAAVIDKVQRDQLWRYGFANFSEWMSFISTTYNISRARCWRYKKAGSYYNKLRSHNQTLCELEELPDFISAEALEILERLERVAPTDITTKLSEQILTGKASIRSVKQTWEAYRPALQGATNRGRGDDLLVASLNEADRFEAESILVLSQNHSWTKVNSPARCYVYPKIYDKQKNLTYDAIALVQLKLDSPVQIHTFEIHYEFDAATNIETSLPEAYVDYCWIILQEKDAVSSELLVDPKFGIIGVRAGELYIHRSASAINHSPGAEPFMKELLKLALRK
;
A
#
# COMPACT_ATOMS: atom_id res chain seq x y z
N MET A 1 -9.74 84.73 53.60
CA MET A 1 -10.52 83.49 53.80
C MET A 1 -9.92 82.41 52.93
N SER A 2 -9.43 81.35 53.57
CA SER A 2 -8.95 80.10 52.98
C SER A 2 -10.08 79.31 52.32
N LEU A 3 -9.76 78.41 51.39
CA LEU A 3 -9.72 76.95 51.63
C LEU A 3 -9.27 76.16 50.39
N HIS A 4 -8.70 75.00 50.69
CA HIS A 4 -7.93 74.07 49.85
C HIS A 4 -8.73 73.10 48.97
N GLY A 5 -8.09 72.67 47.86
CA GLY A 5 -7.87 71.26 47.47
C GLY A 5 -8.76 70.68 46.35
N PRO A 6 -8.35 69.57 45.66
CA PRO A 6 -7.13 68.78 45.82
C PRO A 6 -6.28 68.57 44.54
N VAL A 7 -5.05 68.13 44.80
CA VAL A 7 -3.98 67.72 43.89
C VAL A 7 -4.31 66.38 43.21
N LEU A 8 -4.22 66.32 41.88
CA LEU A 8 -4.25 65.07 41.11
C LEU A 8 -2.87 64.39 41.19
N THR A 9 -2.81 63.27 41.91
CA THR A 9 -1.66 62.36 41.90
C THR A 9 -1.63 61.58 40.59
N ALA A 10 -0.48 61.67 39.91
CA ALA A 10 -0.14 60.91 38.71
C ALA A 10 -0.29 59.41 38.95
N ASN A 11 -1.12 58.74 38.14
CA ASN A 11 -1.22 57.29 38.14
C ASN A 11 -0.41 56.71 36.97
N ARG A 12 0.75 56.16 37.35
CA ARG A 12 1.67 55.25 36.66
C ARG A 12 1.35 54.90 35.20
N ASN A 13 2.13 55.48 34.29
CA ASN A 13 2.40 54.88 32.98
C ASN A 13 3.13 53.54 33.20
N PHE A 14 2.45 52.42 32.93
CA PHE A 14 3.11 51.14 32.71
C PHE A 14 3.80 51.19 31.34
N HIS A 15 5.00 51.76 31.30
CA HIS A 15 5.92 51.54 30.19
C HIS A 15 6.66 50.22 30.45
N LEU A 16 6.04 49.12 30.01
CA LEU A 16 6.82 47.91 29.75
C LEU A 16 7.73 48.21 28.56
N SER A 17 9.01 47.90 28.70
CA SER A 17 9.99 47.95 27.62
C SER A 17 9.58 47.01 26.48
N LEU A 18 10.10 47.25 25.27
CA LEU A 18 9.83 46.37 24.12
C LEU A 18 10.23 44.91 24.42
N ASP A 19 11.28 44.71 25.21
CA ASP A 19 11.75 43.40 25.66
C ASP A 19 10.79 42.74 26.66
N GLU A 20 10.17 43.52 27.56
CA GLU A 20 9.15 43.01 28.50
C GLU A 20 7.83 42.67 27.80
N TRP A 21 7.42 43.45 26.78
CA TRP A 21 6.29 43.09 25.93
C TRP A 21 6.56 41.83 25.12
N THR A 22 7.78 41.70 24.58
CA THR A 22 8.18 40.52 23.81
C THR A 22 8.22 39.29 24.71
N ASN A 23 8.84 39.38 25.88
CA ASN A 23 8.90 38.27 26.84
C ASN A 23 7.51 37.90 27.38
N MET A 24 6.63 38.87 27.66
CA MET A 24 5.28 38.59 28.15
C MET A 24 4.39 37.98 27.05
N ILE A 25 4.53 38.42 25.80
CA ILE A 25 3.85 37.79 24.65
C ILE A 25 4.40 36.38 24.43
N TYR A 26 5.72 36.18 24.48
CA TYR A 26 6.34 34.87 24.36
C TYR A 26 5.91 33.92 25.51
N ASP A 27 5.89 34.38 26.76
CA ASP A 27 5.45 33.59 27.92
C ASP A 27 3.94 33.28 27.86
N THR A 28 3.11 34.25 27.47
CA THR A 28 1.65 34.05 27.37
C THR A 28 1.31 33.13 26.19
N GLN A 29 2.00 33.27 25.06
CA GLN A 29 1.83 32.41 23.89
C GLN A 29 2.45 31.01 24.11
N MET A 30 3.50 30.91 24.93
CA MET A 30 4.02 29.63 25.44
C MET A 30 3.00 28.94 26.35
N ASP A 31 2.45 29.61 27.37
CA ASP A 31 1.52 28.97 28.32
C ASP A 31 0.19 28.55 27.64
N ILE A 32 -0.26 29.30 26.63
CA ILE A 32 -1.41 28.93 25.80
C ILE A 32 -1.10 27.72 24.90
N ASN A 33 0.07 27.68 24.24
CA ASN A 33 0.44 26.58 23.33
C ASN A 33 0.84 25.28 24.07
N GLU A 34 1.46 25.40 25.24
CA GLU A 34 1.96 24.28 26.04
C GLU A 34 0.80 23.52 26.73
N LYS A 35 -0.24 24.22 27.18
CA LYS A 35 -1.46 23.58 27.71
C LYS A 35 -2.37 23.04 26.60
N THR A 36 -2.39 23.65 25.42
CA THR A 36 -3.27 23.23 24.31
C THR A 36 -2.73 22.05 23.52
N LEU A 37 -1.42 21.87 23.36
CA LEU A 37 -0.87 20.75 22.58
C LEU A 37 -1.23 19.36 23.16
N PRO A 38 -1.05 19.08 24.46
CA PRO A 38 -1.49 17.82 25.06
C PRO A 38 -3.00 17.59 24.91
N GLN A 39 -3.82 18.63 25.07
CA GLN A 39 -5.28 18.55 24.96
C GLN A 39 -5.73 18.26 23.52
N ILE A 40 -5.19 18.98 22.53
CA ILE A 40 -5.47 18.77 21.11
C ILE A 40 -5.00 17.37 20.67
N THR A 41 -3.83 16.94 21.15
CA THR A 41 -3.30 15.61 20.87
C THR A 41 -4.21 14.52 21.46
N ALA A 42 -4.59 14.64 22.73
CA ALA A 42 -5.46 13.68 23.40
C ALA A 42 -6.83 13.56 22.71
N LYS A 43 -7.44 14.69 22.32
CA LYS A 43 -8.71 14.72 21.58
C LYS A 43 -8.61 14.07 20.20
N ALA A 44 -7.48 14.23 19.50
CA ALA A 44 -7.29 13.60 18.20
C ALA A 44 -6.97 12.10 18.33
N VAL A 45 -6.24 11.70 19.38
CA VAL A 45 -5.96 10.30 19.68
C VAL A 45 -7.24 9.54 20.04
N SER A 46 -8.16 10.13 20.82
CA SER A 46 -9.40 9.44 21.20
C SER A 46 -10.27 9.06 20.00
N GLN A 47 -10.13 9.78 18.88
CA GLN A 47 -10.86 9.48 17.64
C GLN A 47 -10.28 8.27 16.87
N LEU A 48 -9.09 7.78 17.25
CA LEU A 48 -8.51 6.57 16.67
C LEU A 48 -9.31 5.31 17.05
N ASP A 49 -10.03 5.34 18.17
CA ASP A 49 -10.91 4.25 18.60
C ASP A 49 -12.08 4.08 17.62
N ASP A 50 -12.55 5.20 17.05
CA ASP A 50 -13.55 5.24 15.97
C ASP A 50 -12.94 5.04 14.58
N ARG A 51 -11.67 4.62 14.49
CA ARG A 51 -10.90 4.42 13.24
C ARG A 51 -10.67 5.69 12.42
N LEU A 52 -10.93 6.86 12.99
CA LEU A 52 -10.72 8.17 12.36
C LEU A 52 -9.28 8.62 12.56
N TRP A 53 -8.42 8.26 11.60
CA TRP A 53 -6.99 8.63 11.67
C TRP A 53 -6.68 10.03 11.13
N GLY A 54 -7.56 10.59 10.30
CA GLY A 54 -7.40 11.91 9.67
C GLY A 54 -7.17 13.05 10.68
N PRO A 55 -8.02 13.20 11.73
CA PRO A 55 -7.83 14.20 12.77
C PRO A 55 -6.46 14.12 13.45
N PHE A 56 -5.98 12.91 13.72
CA PHE A 56 -4.67 12.72 14.33
C PHE A 56 -3.53 13.03 13.36
N ALA A 57 -3.66 12.69 12.07
CA ALA A 57 -2.71 13.11 11.04
C ALA A 57 -2.65 14.64 10.89
N ALA A 58 -3.78 15.33 10.97
CA ALA A 58 -3.84 16.80 10.93
C ALA A 58 -3.09 17.44 12.12
N VAL A 59 -3.24 16.89 13.33
CA VAL A 59 -2.47 17.33 14.51
C VAL A 59 -0.98 17.10 14.30
N ILE A 60 -0.57 15.93 13.80
CA ILE A 60 0.84 15.64 13.50
C ILE A 60 1.41 16.66 12.52
N ASP A 61 0.67 16.96 11.44
CA ASP A 61 1.11 17.92 10.42
C ASP A 61 1.22 19.34 10.98
N LYS A 62 0.22 19.78 11.75
CA LYS A 62 0.24 21.08 12.44
C LYS A 62 1.44 21.21 13.39
N VAL A 63 1.68 20.19 14.21
CA VAL A 63 2.81 20.19 15.16
C VAL A 63 4.14 20.25 14.44
N GLN A 64 4.28 19.55 13.31
CA GLN A 64 5.49 19.61 12.53
C GLN A 64 5.68 20.99 11.88
N ARG A 65 4.63 21.51 11.23
CA ARG A 65 4.63 22.76 10.47
C ARG A 65 4.87 23.98 11.35
N ASP A 66 4.15 24.06 12.46
CA ASP A 66 4.21 25.18 13.41
C ASP A 66 5.31 24.97 14.47
N GLN A 67 6.04 23.85 14.38
CA GLN A 67 7.14 23.48 15.28
C GLN A 67 6.75 23.43 16.76
N LEU A 68 5.49 23.11 17.08
CA LEU A 68 4.93 23.09 18.45
C LEU A 68 5.65 22.09 19.37
N TRP A 69 6.37 21.12 18.81
CA TRP A 69 7.19 20.18 19.59
C TRP A 69 8.38 20.85 20.29
N ARG A 70 8.83 22.03 19.85
CA ARG A 70 10.00 22.73 20.41
C ARG A 70 9.82 23.15 21.86
N TYR A 71 8.58 23.25 22.34
CA TYR A 71 8.29 23.66 23.71
C TYR A 71 8.56 22.59 24.76
N GLY A 72 8.73 21.32 24.37
CA GLY A 72 8.97 20.24 25.34
C GLY A 72 9.86 19.09 24.84
N PHE A 73 10.36 19.16 23.61
CA PHE A 73 11.11 18.06 22.98
C PHE A 73 12.28 18.61 22.16
N ALA A 74 13.41 17.91 22.17
CA ALA A 74 14.61 18.31 21.42
C ALA A 74 14.43 18.20 19.91
N ASN A 75 13.54 17.30 19.46
CA ASN A 75 13.19 17.15 18.05
C ASN A 75 11.82 16.52 17.85
N PHE A 76 11.28 16.64 16.63
CA PHE A 76 9.97 16.07 16.27
C PHE A 76 9.89 14.54 16.44
N SER A 77 10.99 13.81 16.26
CA SER A 77 10.99 12.35 16.44
C SER A 77 10.85 11.95 17.91
N GLU A 78 11.38 12.77 18.82
CA GLU A 78 11.22 12.61 20.25
C GLU A 78 9.76 12.86 20.67
N TRP A 79 9.13 13.93 20.16
CA TRP A 79 7.70 14.17 20.36
C TRP A 79 6.83 13.00 19.84
N MET A 80 7.14 12.47 18.65
CA MET A 80 6.46 11.27 18.12
C MET A 80 6.67 10.03 19.00
N SER A 81 7.84 9.91 19.66
CA SER A 81 8.13 8.83 20.60
C SER A 81 7.36 8.99 21.90
N PHE A 82 7.25 10.22 22.40
CA PHE A 82 6.40 10.56 23.55
C PHE A 82 4.95 10.17 23.29
N ILE A 83 4.36 10.55 22.15
CA ILE A 83 2.98 10.15 21.82
C ILE A 83 2.83 8.64 21.79
N SER A 84 3.79 7.94 21.16
CA SER A 84 3.76 6.49 21.04
C SER A 84 3.66 5.79 22.40
N THR A 85 4.47 6.26 23.37
CA THR A 85 4.49 5.74 24.73
C THR A 85 3.25 6.15 25.52
N THR A 86 2.91 7.44 25.52
CA THR A 86 1.82 8.01 26.34
C THR A 86 0.45 7.45 25.96
N TYR A 87 0.21 7.26 24.66
CA TYR A 87 -1.09 6.84 24.14
C TYR A 87 -1.11 5.39 23.66
N ASN A 88 -0.04 4.62 23.88
CA ASN A 88 0.09 3.22 23.45
C ASN A 88 -0.20 3.00 21.96
N ILE A 89 0.21 3.97 21.11
CA ILE A 89 0.13 3.86 19.65
C ILE A 89 1.50 3.43 19.17
N SER A 90 1.59 2.37 18.35
CA SER A 90 2.90 1.95 17.85
C SER A 90 3.59 3.07 17.04
N ARG A 91 4.90 3.23 17.23
CA ARG A 91 5.70 4.24 16.51
C ARG A 91 5.49 4.15 14.99
N ALA A 92 5.45 2.93 14.45
CA ALA A 92 5.19 2.69 13.03
C ALA A 92 3.83 3.25 12.57
N ARG A 93 2.78 3.14 13.40
CA ARG A 93 1.45 3.68 13.10
C ARG A 93 1.43 5.20 13.09
N CYS A 94 2.11 5.85 14.05
CA CYS A 94 2.26 7.31 14.05
C CYS A 94 2.95 7.81 12.77
N TRP A 95 4.04 7.17 12.35
CA TRP A 95 4.75 7.53 11.12
C TRP A 95 3.92 7.26 9.86
N ARG A 96 3.11 6.20 9.83
CA ARG A 96 2.17 5.94 8.73
C ARG A 96 1.16 7.08 8.60
N TYR A 97 0.54 7.51 9.70
CA TYR A 97 -0.44 8.60 9.67
C TYR A 97 0.16 9.92 9.21
N LYS A 98 1.39 10.21 9.65
CA LYS A 98 2.14 11.36 9.15
C LYS A 98 2.31 11.32 7.62
N LYS A 99 2.76 10.18 7.08
CA LYS A 99 3.00 10.01 5.63
C LYS A 99 1.69 10.07 4.84
N ALA A 100 0.68 9.30 5.27
CA ALA A 100 -0.62 9.25 4.63
C ALA A 100 -1.31 10.63 4.64
N GLY A 101 -1.23 11.39 5.74
CA GLY A 101 -1.77 12.74 5.82
C GLY A 101 -1.07 13.72 4.87
N SER A 102 0.25 13.69 4.84
CA SER A 102 1.06 14.50 3.91
C SER A 102 0.74 14.18 2.44
N TYR A 103 0.62 12.90 2.11
CA TYR A 103 0.25 12.45 0.76
C TYR A 103 -1.20 12.79 0.39
N TYR A 104 -2.16 12.63 1.31
CA TYR A 104 -3.54 13.06 1.09
C TYR A 104 -3.64 14.56 0.81
N ASN A 105 -2.92 15.40 1.58
CA ASN A 105 -2.87 16.84 1.33
C ASN A 105 -2.27 17.18 -0.04
N LYS A 106 -1.29 16.40 -0.52
CA LYS A 106 -0.77 16.51 -1.89
C LYS A 106 -1.85 16.15 -2.92
N LEU A 107 -2.65 15.11 -2.72
CA LEU A 107 -3.77 14.79 -3.62
C LEU A 107 -4.81 15.93 -3.63
N ARG A 108 -5.14 16.44 -2.45
CA ARG A 108 -6.08 17.55 -2.26
C ARG A 108 -5.61 18.86 -2.91
N SER A 109 -4.33 19.17 -2.93
CA SER A 109 -3.82 20.36 -3.62
C SER A 109 -4.08 20.35 -5.13
N HIS A 110 -4.32 19.16 -5.71
CA HIS A 110 -4.68 18.98 -7.12
C HIS A 110 -6.18 18.73 -7.32
N ASN A 111 -6.93 18.49 -6.25
CA ASN A 111 -8.37 18.27 -6.28
C ASN A 111 -9.06 18.94 -5.08
N GLN A 112 -9.61 20.14 -5.33
CA GLN A 112 -10.28 20.95 -4.31
C GLN A 112 -11.60 20.37 -3.82
N THR A 113 -12.15 19.32 -4.45
CA THR A 113 -13.38 18.67 -3.97
C THR A 113 -13.15 17.74 -2.78
N LEU A 114 -11.88 17.43 -2.46
CA LEU A 114 -11.52 16.60 -1.32
C LEU A 114 -11.61 17.40 -0.01
N CYS A 115 -12.21 16.78 1.01
CA CYS A 115 -12.37 17.38 2.34
C CYS A 115 -11.03 17.54 3.06
N GLU A 116 -11.02 18.31 4.15
CA GLU A 116 -9.86 18.41 5.06
C GLU A 116 -9.59 17.08 5.78
N LEU A 117 -8.39 16.92 6.33
CA LEU A 117 -7.99 15.70 7.06
C LEU A 117 -8.86 15.45 8.29
N GLU A 118 -9.30 16.51 8.98
CA GLU A 118 -10.17 16.44 10.14
C GLU A 118 -11.56 15.87 9.81
N GLU A 119 -11.98 15.95 8.55
CA GLU A 119 -13.26 15.48 8.05
C GLU A 119 -13.13 14.20 7.22
N LEU A 120 -11.95 13.59 7.22
CA LEU A 120 -11.65 12.44 6.38
C LEU A 120 -12.55 11.24 6.73
N PRO A 121 -13.29 10.66 5.75
CA PRO A 121 -14.10 9.47 5.98
C PRO A 121 -13.28 8.26 6.43
N ASP A 122 -13.88 7.41 7.27
CA ASP A 122 -13.26 6.22 7.86
C ASP A 122 -12.91 5.11 6.83
N PHE A 123 -13.59 5.09 5.69
CA PHE A 123 -13.32 4.15 4.60
C PHE A 123 -11.99 4.43 3.88
N ILE A 124 -11.43 5.65 4.01
CA ILE A 124 -10.14 5.98 3.42
C ILE A 124 -9.04 5.50 4.38
N SER A 125 -8.38 4.38 4.05
CA SER A 125 -7.33 3.82 4.90
C SER A 125 -5.98 4.53 4.74
N ALA A 126 -5.35 4.89 5.86
CA ALA A 126 -3.95 5.37 5.87
C ALA A 126 -2.97 4.37 5.25
N GLU A 127 -3.22 3.06 5.42
CA GLU A 127 -2.38 2.02 4.81
C GLU A 127 -2.56 1.99 3.30
N ALA A 128 -3.78 2.18 2.80
CA ALA A 128 -4.04 2.24 1.36
C ALA A 128 -3.34 3.43 0.71
N LEU A 129 -3.38 4.61 1.35
CA LEU A 129 -2.69 5.81 0.89
C LEU A 129 -1.16 5.65 0.90
N GLU A 130 -0.60 5.06 1.96
CA GLU A 130 0.86 4.77 2.02
C GLU A 130 1.29 3.82 0.89
N ILE A 131 0.47 2.82 0.56
CA ILE A 131 0.75 1.92 -0.56
C ILE A 131 0.60 2.64 -1.91
N LEU A 132 -0.42 3.47 -2.08
CA LEU A 132 -0.64 4.24 -3.31
C LEU A 132 0.54 5.17 -3.61
N GLU A 133 1.04 5.91 -2.60
CA GLU A 133 2.23 6.77 -2.74
C GLU A 133 3.46 5.98 -3.24
N ARG A 134 3.57 4.71 -2.83
CA ARG A 134 4.65 3.83 -3.30
C ARG A 134 4.40 3.31 -4.71
N LEU A 135 3.16 3.01 -5.04
CA LEU A 135 2.74 2.56 -6.37
C LEU A 135 2.98 3.62 -7.43
N GLU A 136 2.80 4.91 -7.13
CA GLU A 136 3.11 6.03 -8.06
C GLU A 136 4.55 6.01 -8.60
N ARG A 137 5.48 5.33 -7.92
CA ARG A 137 6.89 5.22 -8.35
C ARG A 137 7.14 4.06 -9.32
N VAL A 138 6.23 3.09 -9.39
CA VAL A 138 6.48 1.79 -10.04
C VAL A 138 5.39 1.33 -10.97
N ALA A 139 4.19 1.89 -10.87
CA ALA A 139 3.05 1.50 -11.67
C ALA A 139 2.69 2.61 -12.67
N PRO A 140 2.14 2.25 -13.84
CA PRO A 140 1.65 3.21 -14.83
C PRO A 140 0.64 4.20 -14.25
N THR A 141 0.65 5.44 -14.76
CA THR A 141 -0.21 6.53 -14.26
C THR A 141 -1.70 6.22 -14.38
N ASP A 142 -2.12 5.52 -15.44
CA ASP A 142 -3.50 5.08 -15.63
C ASP A 142 -3.96 4.12 -14.51
N ILE A 143 -3.09 3.21 -14.08
CA ILE A 143 -3.36 2.28 -12.98
C ILE A 143 -3.44 3.02 -11.64
N THR A 144 -2.48 3.90 -11.35
CA THR A 144 -2.44 4.63 -10.07
C THR A 144 -3.54 5.67 -9.95
N THR A 145 -3.90 6.33 -11.05
CA THR A 145 -5.03 7.27 -11.10
C THR A 145 -6.35 6.54 -10.82
N LYS A 146 -6.59 5.41 -11.49
CA LYS A 146 -7.79 4.58 -11.25
C LYS A 146 -7.85 4.07 -9.81
N LEU A 147 -6.72 3.60 -9.26
CA LEU A 147 -6.66 3.12 -7.88
C LEU A 147 -6.87 4.25 -6.86
N SER A 148 -6.32 5.45 -7.13
CA SER A 148 -6.53 6.65 -6.33
C SER A 148 -8.02 7.00 -6.24
N GLU A 149 -8.71 7.07 -7.38
CA GLU A 149 -10.15 7.32 -7.41
C GLU A 149 -10.93 6.26 -6.61
N GLN A 150 -10.59 4.97 -6.77
CA GLN A 150 -11.24 3.90 -6.03
C GLN A 150 -10.99 3.98 -4.51
N ILE A 151 -9.80 4.37 -4.07
CA ILE A 151 -9.49 4.57 -2.64
C ILE A 151 -10.30 5.75 -2.10
N LEU A 152 -10.27 6.89 -2.78
CA LEU A 152 -10.93 8.13 -2.35
C LEU A 152 -12.46 8.02 -2.37
N THR A 153 -13.02 7.08 -3.14
CA THR A 153 -14.47 6.81 -3.20
C THR A 153 -14.90 5.58 -2.40
N GLY A 154 -14.00 4.95 -1.65
CA GLY A 154 -14.30 3.75 -0.85
C GLY A 154 -14.60 2.48 -1.66
N LYS A 155 -14.30 2.48 -2.96
CA LYS A 155 -14.48 1.34 -3.88
C LYS A 155 -13.31 0.35 -3.86
N ALA A 156 -12.14 0.75 -3.37
CA ALA A 156 -10.98 -0.12 -3.23
C ALA A 156 -10.92 -0.76 -1.83
N SER A 157 -10.74 -2.08 -1.80
CA SER A 157 -10.38 -2.76 -0.55
C SER A 157 -8.88 -2.65 -0.27
N ILE A 158 -8.46 -2.68 0.98
CA ILE A 158 -7.02 -2.74 1.31
C ILE A 158 -6.33 -3.97 0.70
N ARG A 159 -7.07 -5.08 0.55
CA ARG A 159 -6.58 -6.30 -0.11
C ARG A 159 -6.24 -6.04 -1.58
N SER A 160 -7.13 -5.40 -2.33
CA SER A 160 -6.89 -5.10 -3.75
C SER A 160 -5.72 -4.13 -3.93
N VAL A 161 -5.59 -3.13 -3.06
CA VAL A 161 -4.44 -2.20 -3.06
C VAL A 161 -3.11 -2.95 -2.82
N LYS A 162 -3.09 -3.88 -1.87
CA LYS A 162 -1.92 -4.74 -1.60
C LYS A 162 -1.60 -5.66 -2.77
N GLN A 163 -2.60 -6.25 -3.42
CA GLN A 163 -2.40 -7.08 -4.61
C GLN A 163 -1.77 -6.28 -5.76
N THR A 164 -2.24 -5.05 -6.01
CA THR A 164 -1.61 -4.15 -6.98
C THR A 164 -0.15 -3.87 -6.63
N TRP A 165 0.14 -3.60 -5.36
CA TRP A 165 1.52 -3.42 -4.92
C TRP A 165 2.40 -4.66 -5.12
N GLU A 166 1.94 -5.85 -4.75
CA GLU A 166 2.72 -7.08 -4.94
C GLU A 166 2.96 -7.41 -6.43
N ALA A 167 2.03 -7.04 -7.31
CA ALA A 167 2.20 -7.21 -8.76
C ALA A 167 3.27 -6.27 -9.35
N TYR A 168 3.31 -5.00 -8.92
CA TYR A 168 4.22 -3.99 -9.47
C TYR A 168 5.54 -3.85 -8.72
N ARG A 169 5.63 -4.29 -7.46
CA ARG A 169 6.84 -4.20 -6.65
C ARG A 169 8.08 -4.87 -7.28
N PRO A 170 8.00 -6.04 -7.96
CA PRO A 170 9.17 -6.69 -8.55
C PRO A 170 9.96 -5.79 -9.50
N ALA A 171 9.30 -4.84 -10.16
CA ALA A 171 9.92 -3.83 -11.00
C ALA A 171 10.97 -2.96 -10.28
N LEU A 172 10.90 -2.86 -8.96
CA LEU A 172 11.93 -2.16 -8.19
C LEU A 172 13.25 -2.92 -8.15
N GLN A 173 13.30 -4.21 -8.48
CA GLN A 173 14.53 -5.03 -8.44
C GLN A 173 15.36 -4.87 -7.14
N GLY A 174 14.69 -4.67 -6.00
CA GLY A 174 15.34 -4.43 -4.71
C GLY A 174 15.87 -3.01 -4.49
N ALA A 175 15.66 -2.07 -5.44
CA ALA A 175 15.84 -0.63 -5.26
C ALA A 175 14.86 -0.13 -4.20
N THR A 176 15.27 -0.27 -2.95
CA THR A 176 14.64 0.46 -1.83
C THR A 176 15.24 1.85 -1.85
N ASN A 177 14.63 2.78 -2.58
CA ASN A 177 15.03 4.18 -2.53
C ASN A 177 14.78 4.73 -1.12
N ARG A 178 15.75 4.52 -0.23
CA ARG A 178 15.91 5.20 1.05
C ARG A 178 16.56 6.58 0.88
N GLY A 179 16.70 7.07 -0.35
CA GLY A 179 17.19 8.42 -0.65
C GLY A 179 16.06 9.44 -0.70
N ARG A 180 16.14 10.47 0.15
CA ARG A 180 15.47 11.75 -0.06
C ARG A 180 16.01 12.36 -1.35
N GLY A 181 15.17 12.56 -2.34
CA GLY A 181 15.49 13.30 -3.56
C GLY A 181 14.29 13.24 -4.50
N ASP A 182 13.83 14.40 -4.94
CA ASP A 182 12.63 14.62 -5.77
C ASP A 182 12.71 14.05 -7.19
N ASP A 183 13.72 13.23 -7.48
CA ASP A 183 13.76 12.45 -8.71
C ASP A 183 12.81 11.26 -8.56
N LEU A 184 11.54 11.55 -8.81
CA LEU A 184 10.54 10.59 -9.24
C LEU A 184 11.09 9.91 -10.50
N LEU A 185 11.92 8.90 -10.33
CA LEU A 185 12.04 7.85 -11.32
C LEU A 185 10.65 7.20 -11.35
N VAL A 186 9.77 7.77 -12.18
CA VAL A 186 8.81 6.96 -12.92
C VAL A 186 9.70 6.00 -13.66
N ALA A 187 9.95 4.83 -13.06
CA ALA A 187 10.52 3.75 -13.83
C ALA A 187 9.53 3.55 -14.96
N SER A 188 9.87 4.02 -16.16
CA SER A 188 9.13 3.65 -17.36
C SER A 188 9.37 2.16 -17.47
N LEU A 189 8.51 1.39 -16.81
CA LEU A 189 8.43 -0.05 -16.96
C LEU A 189 8.53 -0.34 -18.44
N ASN A 190 9.50 -1.18 -18.82
CA ASN A 190 9.47 -1.69 -20.18
C ASN A 190 8.16 -2.49 -20.37
N GLU A 191 7.77 -2.69 -21.62
CA GLU A 191 6.49 -3.31 -21.94
C GLU A 191 6.37 -4.74 -21.40
N ALA A 192 7.49 -5.47 -21.32
CA ALA A 192 7.53 -6.82 -20.78
C ALA A 192 7.27 -6.86 -19.26
N ASP A 193 7.96 -6.03 -18.48
CA ASP A 193 7.76 -5.91 -17.03
C ASP A 193 6.34 -5.42 -16.71
N ARG A 194 5.83 -4.48 -17.53
CA ARG A 194 4.44 -4.02 -17.42
C ARG A 194 3.46 -5.17 -17.68
N PHE A 195 3.67 -5.92 -18.76
CA PHE A 195 2.83 -7.05 -19.11
C PHE A 195 2.84 -8.14 -18.04
N GLU A 196 4.01 -8.42 -17.45
CA GLU A 196 4.13 -9.34 -16.33
C GLU A 196 3.33 -8.87 -15.12
N ALA A 197 3.51 -7.62 -14.69
CA ALA A 197 2.77 -7.06 -13.56
C ALA A 197 1.25 -7.08 -13.80
N GLU A 198 0.79 -6.71 -15.00
CA GLU A 198 -0.63 -6.76 -15.36
C GLU A 198 -1.17 -8.19 -15.35
N SER A 199 -0.39 -9.16 -15.83
CA SER A 199 -0.75 -10.58 -15.79
C SER A 199 -0.92 -11.08 -14.35
N ILE A 200 0.04 -10.79 -13.47
CA ILE A 200 -0.05 -11.16 -12.03
C ILE A 200 -1.27 -10.50 -11.37
N LEU A 201 -1.50 -9.23 -11.68
CA LEU A 201 -2.62 -8.48 -11.11
C LEU A 201 -3.96 -9.09 -11.54
N VAL A 202 -4.12 -9.39 -12.83
CA VAL A 202 -5.36 -9.95 -13.35
C VAL A 202 -5.62 -11.35 -12.80
N LEU A 203 -4.59 -12.20 -12.68
CA LEU A 203 -4.70 -13.52 -12.06
C LEU A 203 -5.17 -13.44 -10.60
N SER A 204 -4.71 -12.42 -9.87
CA SER A 204 -5.02 -12.18 -8.46
C SER A 204 -6.44 -11.64 -8.21
N GLN A 205 -7.06 -11.07 -9.25
CA GLN A 205 -8.37 -10.41 -9.19
C GLN A 205 -9.47 -11.22 -9.89
N ASN A 206 -9.12 -11.97 -10.94
CA ASN A 206 -10.03 -12.79 -11.73
C ASN A 206 -9.59 -14.27 -11.64
N HIS A 207 -10.39 -15.08 -10.95
CA HIS A 207 -10.11 -16.50 -10.72
C HIS A 207 -10.83 -17.45 -11.70
N SER A 208 -11.40 -16.94 -12.79
CA SER A 208 -12.12 -17.75 -13.79
C SER A 208 -11.27 -18.90 -14.36
N TRP A 209 -9.94 -18.74 -14.39
CA TRP A 209 -8.97 -19.77 -14.80
C TRP A 209 -8.99 -21.02 -13.90
N THR A 210 -9.57 -20.95 -12.70
CA THR A 210 -9.75 -22.11 -11.81
C THR A 210 -10.99 -22.96 -12.15
N LYS A 211 -11.78 -22.56 -13.16
CA LYS A 211 -13.13 -23.08 -13.47
C LYS A 211 -14.19 -22.77 -12.41
N VAL A 212 -13.81 -22.13 -11.30
CA VAL A 212 -14.70 -21.70 -10.22
C VAL A 212 -14.50 -20.21 -10.00
N ASN A 213 -15.52 -19.39 -10.22
CA ASN A 213 -15.37 -17.93 -10.12
C ASN A 213 -15.07 -17.43 -8.70
N SER A 214 -15.29 -18.26 -7.67
CA SER A 214 -15.07 -17.90 -6.27
C SER A 214 -14.54 -19.09 -5.47
N PRO A 215 -13.25 -19.44 -5.63
CA PRO A 215 -12.63 -20.47 -4.81
C PRO A 215 -12.63 -20.02 -3.34
N ALA A 216 -12.74 -20.98 -2.41
CA ALA A 216 -12.67 -20.70 -0.98
C ALA A 216 -11.36 -19.97 -0.59
N ARG A 217 -10.25 -20.33 -1.23
CA ARG A 217 -8.96 -19.64 -1.11
C ARG A 217 -8.26 -19.58 -2.46
N CYS A 218 -7.69 -18.43 -2.79
CA CYS A 218 -6.80 -18.25 -3.94
C CYS A 218 -5.76 -17.20 -3.59
N TYR A 219 -4.49 -17.57 -3.74
CA TYR A 219 -3.35 -16.70 -3.52
C TYR A 219 -2.38 -16.89 -4.67
N VAL A 220 -2.03 -15.79 -5.34
CA VAL A 220 -1.04 -15.75 -6.41
C VAL A 220 0.23 -15.10 -5.86
N TYR A 221 1.35 -15.79 -6.03
CA TYR A 221 2.66 -15.36 -5.57
C TYR A 221 3.57 -15.13 -6.78
N PRO A 222 3.98 -13.88 -7.06
CA PRO A 222 4.90 -13.59 -8.15
C PRO A 222 6.35 -13.91 -7.78
N LYS A 223 7.18 -14.20 -8.78
CA LYS A 223 8.65 -14.34 -8.71
C LYS A 223 9.14 -15.21 -7.54
N ILE A 224 8.65 -16.45 -7.46
CA ILE A 224 9.07 -17.41 -6.43
C ILE A 224 10.38 -18.08 -6.84
N TYR A 225 11.41 -17.92 -6.02
CA TYR A 225 12.71 -18.56 -6.22
C TYR A 225 12.82 -19.89 -5.46
N ASP A 226 13.00 -20.98 -6.20
CA ASP A 226 13.35 -22.28 -5.66
C ASP A 226 14.87 -22.42 -5.56
N LYS A 227 15.36 -22.33 -4.32
CA LYS A 227 16.79 -22.47 -4.00
C LYS A 227 17.36 -23.85 -4.33
N GLN A 228 16.58 -24.91 -4.22
CA GLN A 228 17.07 -26.27 -4.44
C GLN A 228 17.36 -26.51 -5.91
N LYS A 229 16.56 -25.89 -6.78
CA LYS A 229 16.65 -26.04 -8.23
C LYS A 229 17.33 -24.89 -8.94
N ASN A 230 17.62 -23.81 -8.20
CA ASN A 230 18.16 -22.58 -8.77
C ASN A 230 17.25 -22.07 -9.92
N LEU A 231 15.93 -22.16 -9.72
CA LEU A 231 14.90 -21.81 -10.70
C LEU A 231 14.00 -20.71 -10.11
N THR A 232 13.57 -19.77 -10.95
CA THR A 232 12.56 -18.77 -10.58
C THR A 232 11.28 -19.03 -11.37
N TYR A 233 10.17 -19.14 -10.65
CA TYR A 233 8.84 -19.20 -11.22
C TYR A 233 8.29 -17.79 -11.41
N ASP A 234 7.69 -17.49 -12.56
CA ASP A 234 7.04 -16.20 -12.78
C ASP A 234 5.86 -16.01 -11.83
N ALA A 235 4.99 -17.02 -11.72
CA ALA A 235 3.99 -17.06 -10.66
C ALA A 235 3.65 -18.48 -10.21
N ILE A 236 3.29 -18.60 -8.93
CA ILE A 236 2.65 -19.79 -8.37
C ILE A 236 1.33 -19.37 -7.73
N ALA A 237 0.24 -20.08 -8.00
CA ALA A 237 -1.00 -19.92 -7.27
C ALA A 237 -1.34 -21.14 -6.42
N LEU A 238 -1.84 -20.86 -5.22
CA LEU A 238 -2.41 -21.85 -4.31
C LEU A 238 -3.92 -21.68 -4.31
N VAL A 239 -4.63 -22.71 -4.74
CA VAL A 239 -6.08 -22.68 -4.92
C VAL A 239 -6.72 -23.76 -4.06
N GLN A 240 -7.66 -23.36 -3.22
CA GLN A 240 -8.54 -24.27 -2.52
C GLN A 240 -9.97 -23.99 -2.97
N LEU A 241 -10.55 -24.88 -3.77
CA LEU A 241 -11.87 -24.67 -4.36
C LEU A 241 -12.97 -24.61 -3.29
N LYS A 242 -12.94 -25.54 -2.33
CA LYS A 242 -13.82 -25.59 -1.15
C LYS A 242 -12.98 -25.76 0.11
N LEU A 243 -13.52 -25.43 1.28
CA LEU A 243 -12.78 -25.54 2.55
C LEU A 243 -12.32 -26.98 2.88
N ASP A 244 -13.04 -27.97 2.38
CA ASP A 244 -12.77 -29.41 2.51
C ASP A 244 -12.01 -30.00 1.31
N SER A 245 -11.83 -29.25 0.21
CA SER A 245 -11.09 -29.74 -0.95
C SER A 245 -9.57 -29.67 -0.71
N PRO A 246 -8.78 -30.53 -1.37
CA PRO A 246 -7.32 -30.39 -1.37
C PRO A 246 -6.90 -29.04 -1.97
N VAL A 247 -5.70 -28.60 -1.59
CA VAL A 247 -5.05 -27.42 -2.19
C VAL A 247 -4.42 -27.85 -3.51
N GLN A 248 -4.74 -27.11 -4.55
CA GLN A 248 -4.18 -27.22 -5.89
C GLN A 248 -3.05 -26.20 -6.05
N ILE A 249 -1.95 -26.63 -6.68
CA ILE A 249 -0.82 -25.78 -7.01
C ILE A 249 -0.82 -25.53 -8.53
N HIS A 250 -0.86 -24.27 -8.90
CA HIS A 250 -0.80 -23.83 -10.29
C HIS A 250 0.50 -23.08 -10.52
N THR A 251 1.20 -23.37 -11.61
CA THR A 251 2.33 -22.56 -12.08
C THR A 251 1.93 -21.76 -13.31
N PHE A 252 2.52 -20.58 -13.45
CA PHE A 252 2.32 -19.70 -14.58
C PHE A 252 3.68 -19.30 -15.15
N GLU A 253 3.84 -19.45 -16.45
CA GLU A 253 4.95 -18.92 -17.25
C GLU A 253 4.42 -17.74 -18.07
N ILE A 254 5.09 -16.59 -17.99
CA ILE A 254 4.60 -15.34 -18.57
C ILE A 254 5.53 -14.90 -19.69
N HIS A 255 5.00 -14.79 -20.91
CA HIS A 255 5.77 -14.35 -22.07
C HIS A 255 5.15 -13.12 -22.71
N TYR A 256 5.91 -12.02 -22.73
CA TYR A 256 5.50 -10.82 -23.44
C TYR A 256 5.55 -11.01 -24.96
N GLU A 257 6.59 -11.67 -25.47
CA GLU A 257 6.71 -12.07 -26.87
C GLU A 257 6.76 -13.60 -26.94
N PHE A 258 5.99 -14.18 -27.86
CA PHE A 258 5.94 -15.62 -28.08
C PHE A 258 6.53 -15.97 -29.44
N ASP A 259 7.66 -16.66 -29.45
CA ASP A 259 8.18 -17.31 -30.65
C ASP A 259 7.89 -18.81 -30.57
N ALA A 260 7.33 -19.41 -31.62
CA ALA A 260 7.10 -20.84 -31.72
C ALA A 260 8.40 -21.67 -31.61
N ALA A 261 9.55 -21.05 -31.92
CA ALA A 261 10.88 -21.62 -31.73
C ALA A 261 11.43 -21.44 -30.31
N THR A 262 10.76 -20.65 -29.47
CA THR A 262 10.94 -20.73 -28.02
C THR A 262 10.54 -22.14 -27.67
N ASN A 263 11.53 -23.02 -27.49
CA ASN A 263 11.32 -24.19 -26.68
C ASN A 263 10.78 -23.61 -25.38
N ILE A 264 9.47 -23.77 -25.18
CA ILE A 264 8.90 -23.72 -23.86
C ILE A 264 9.61 -24.90 -23.19
N GLU A 265 10.82 -24.67 -22.69
CA GLU A 265 11.52 -25.49 -21.72
C GLU A 265 10.70 -25.36 -20.43
N THR A 266 9.45 -25.80 -20.55
CA THR A 266 8.55 -26.03 -19.45
C THR A 266 9.27 -27.09 -18.68
N SER A 267 9.97 -26.65 -17.63
CA SER A 267 10.36 -27.53 -16.57
C SER A 267 9.11 -28.35 -16.25
N LEU A 268 9.13 -29.63 -16.65
CA LEU A 268 7.98 -30.51 -16.53
C LEU A 268 7.47 -30.39 -15.09
N PRO A 269 6.15 -30.25 -14.89
CA PRO A 269 5.58 -29.90 -13.62
C PRO A 269 6.12 -30.85 -12.56
N GLU A 270 6.70 -30.24 -11.53
CA GLU A 270 7.23 -30.98 -10.40
C GLU A 270 6.14 -31.90 -9.83
N ALA A 271 6.54 -32.92 -9.06
CA ALA A 271 5.60 -33.90 -8.49
C ALA A 271 4.48 -33.30 -7.61
N TYR A 272 4.49 -31.99 -7.37
CA TYR A 272 3.47 -31.27 -6.61
C TYR A 272 2.63 -30.26 -7.41
N VAL A 273 2.97 -29.97 -8.66
CA VAL A 273 2.25 -28.99 -9.50
C VAL A 273 1.07 -29.66 -10.18
N ASP A 274 -0.14 -29.22 -9.86
CA ASP A 274 -1.38 -29.82 -10.37
C ASP A 274 -1.76 -29.28 -11.75
N TYR A 275 -1.43 -28.02 -12.05
CA TYR A 275 -1.75 -27.35 -13.32
C TYR A 275 -0.65 -26.40 -13.76
N CYS A 276 -0.35 -26.37 -15.06
CA CYS A 276 0.57 -25.41 -15.65
C CYS A 276 -0.15 -24.52 -16.67
N TRP A 277 0.20 -23.25 -16.67
CA TRP A 277 -0.40 -22.21 -17.51
C TRP A 277 0.67 -21.41 -18.22
N ILE A 278 0.39 -21.06 -19.47
CA ILE A 278 1.17 -20.10 -20.25
C ILE A 278 0.32 -18.84 -20.41
N ILE A 279 0.89 -17.70 -20.04
CA ILE A 279 0.25 -16.39 -20.18
C ILE A 279 0.95 -15.61 -21.28
N LEU A 280 0.16 -15.19 -22.26
CA LEU A 280 0.61 -14.51 -23.47
C LEU A 280 -0.20 -13.23 -23.71
N GLN A 281 0.30 -12.35 -24.58
CA GLN A 281 -0.58 -11.32 -25.14
C GLN A 281 -1.75 -12.00 -25.87
N GLU A 282 -2.94 -11.42 -25.78
CA GLU A 282 -4.16 -12.01 -26.36
C GLU A 282 -4.02 -12.38 -27.85
N LYS A 283 -3.35 -11.54 -28.64
CA LYS A 283 -3.09 -11.79 -30.07
C LYS A 283 -2.27 -13.08 -30.30
N ASP A 284 -1.34 -13.38 -29.41
CA ASP A 284 -0.41 -14.50 -29.54
C ASP A 284 -1.02 -15.78 -28.97
N ALA A 285 -1.83 -15.66 -27.90
CA ALA A 285 -2.60 -16.75 -27.30
C ALA A 285 -3.52 -17.46 -28.30
N VAL A 286 -4.20 -16.70 -29.17
CA VAL A 286 -5.06 -17.25 -30.24
C VAL A 286 -4.26 -18.13 -31.21
N SER A 287 -3.02 -17.75 -31.52
CA SER A 287 -2.20 -18.44 -32.50
C SER A 287 -1.41 -19.63 -31.93
N SER A 288 -1.24 -19.70 -30.61
CA SER A 288 -0.36 -20.67 -29.95
C SER A 288 -1.05 -21.98 -29.53
N GLU A 289 -2.38 -22.08 -29.66
CA GLU A 289 -3.13 -23.28 -29.25
C GLU A 289 -2.60 -24.58 -29.88
N LEU A 290 -2.18 -24.56 -31.14
CA LEU A 290 -1.67 -25.75 -31.83
C LEU A 290 -0.19 -26.03 -31.57
N LEU A 291 0.55 -25.05 -31.01
CA LEU A 291 1.99 -25.11 -30.82
C LEU A 291 2.37 -25.54 -29.40
N VAL A 292 1.53 -25.21 -28.42
CA VAL A 292 1.76 -25.52 -27.01
C VAL A 292 1.17 -26.90 -26.66
N ASP A 293 1.93 -27.73 -25.96
CA ASP A 293 1.50 -29.06 -25.48
C ASP A 293 0.09 -28.99 -24.83
N PRO A 294 -0.86 -29.85 -25.25
CA PRO A 294 -2.25 -29.82 -24.79
C PRO A 294 -2.46 -29.88 -23.27
N LYS A 295 -1.47 -30.34 -22.49
CA LYS A 295 -1.59 -30.36 -21.03
C LYS A 295 -1.57 -28.96 -20.41
N PHE A 296 -0.92 -27.99 -21.06
CA PHE A 296 -0.85 -26.61 -20.58
C PHE A 296 -2.12 -25.84 -20.90
N GLY A 297 -2.57 -25.06 -19.92
CA GLY A 297 -3.56 -24.03 -20.15
C GLY A 297 -2.95 -22.81 -20.84
N ILE A 298 -3.75 -22.11 -21.64
CA ILE A 298 -3.35 -20.89 -22.33
C ILE A 298 -4.29 -19.78 -21.90
N ILE A 299 -3.70 -18.71 -21.36
CA ILE A 299 -4.36 -17.49 -20.99
C ILE A 299 -3.82 -16.35 -21.85
N GLY A 300 -4.72 -15.61 -22.48
CA GLY A 300 -4.40 -14.35 -23.13
C GLY A 300 -4.74 -13.17 -22.22
N VAL A 301 -3.86 -12.17 -22.21
CA VAL A 301 -4.07 -10.92 -21.48
C VAL A 301 -4.09 -9.75 -22.45
N ARG A 302 -5.10 -8.88 -22.33
CA ARG A 302 -5.22 -7.64 -23.10
C ARG A 302 -5.86 -6.56 -22.25
N ALA A 303 -5.19 -5.41 -22.15
CA ALA A 303 -5.68 -4.24 -21.43
C ALA A 303 -6.13 -4.56 -19.99
N GLY A 304 -5.39 -5.42 -19.28
CA GLY A 304 -5.73 -5.85 -17.92
C GLY A 304 -6.96 -6.75 -17.82
N GLU A 305 -7.39 -7.38 -18.91
CA GLU A 305 -8.43 -8.42 -18.92
C GLU A 305 -7.84 -9.79 -19.24
N LEU A 306 -8.47 -10.83 -18.68
CA LEU A 306 -8.07 -12.22 -18.82
C LEU A 306 -9.01 -12.97 -19.75
N TYR A 307 -8.44 -13.70 -20.71
CA TYR A 307 -9.16 -14.53 -21.68
C TYR A 307 -8.60 -15.96 -21.63
N ILE A 308 -9.45 -16.95 -21.38
CA ILE A 308 -9.04 -18.36 -21.31
C ILE A 308 -9.26 -18.97 -22.69
N HIS A 309 -8.16 -19.20 -23.43
CA HIS A 309 -8.19 -19.87 -24.73
C HIS A 309 -8.25 -21.38 -24.56
N ARG A 310 -7.43 -21.90 -23.63
CA ARG A 310 -7.42 -23.32 -23.28
C ARG A 310 -7.30 -23.52 -21.78
N SER A 311 -8.15 -24.36 -21.21
CA SER A 311 -8.02 -24.77 -19.81
C SER A 311 -6.84 -25.70 -19.63
N ALA A 312 -6.06 -25.53 -18.55
CA ALA A 312 -5.04 -26.49 -18.18
C ALA A 312 -5.67 -27.86 -17.83
N SER A 313 -4.95 -28.92 -18.21
CA SER A 313 -5.27 -30.28 -17.80
C SER A 313 -4.57 -30.60 -16.48
N ALA A 314 -5.23 -31.39 -15.64
CA ALA A 314 -4.62 -31.85 -14.39
C ALA A 314 -3.41 -32.75 -14.71
N ILE A 315 -2.29 -32.50 -14.05
CA ILE A 315 -1.10 -33.33 -14.18
C ILE A 315 -1.24 -34.56 -13.27
N ASN A 316 -1.09 -35.75 -13.86
CA ASN A 316 -1.16 -36.99 -13.10
C ASN A 316 0.11 -37.16 -12.27
N HIS A 317 -0.03 -37.13 -10.95
CA HIS A 317 1.04 -37.45 -10.03
C HIS A 317 1.05 -38.95 -9.70
N SER A 318 2.25 -39.52 -9.53
CA SER A 318 2.40 -40.89 -9.05
C SER A 318 1.80 -41.05 -7.64
N PRO A 319 1.01 -42.10 -7.37
CA PRO A 319 0.41 -42.32 -6.05
C PRO A 319 1.51 -42.48 -5.00
N GLY A 320 1.52 -41.62 -3.97
CA GLY A 320 2.52 -41.62 -2.89
C GLY A 320 3.31 -40.32 -2.75
N ALA A 321 3.24 -39.43 -3.73
CA ALA A 321 3.78 -38.09 -3.65
C ALA A 321 2.70 -37.09 -3.19
N GLU A 322 2.05 -37.30 -2.04
CA GLU A 322 1.45 -36.16 -1.35
C GLU A 322 2.63 -35.39 -0.75
N PRO A 323 3.15 -34.37 -1.45
CA PRO A 323 4.43 -33.80 -1.07
C PRO A 323 4.19 -33.07 0.24
N PHE A 324 5.08 -33.26 1.21
CA PHE A 324 5.17 -32.48 2.45
C PHE A 324 4.87 -30.97 2.24
N MET A 325 5.24 -30.44 1.08
CA MET A 325 4.89 -29.09 0.62
C MET A 325 3.38 -28.80 0.61
N LYS A 326 2.50 -29.69 0.13
CA LYS A 326 1.04 -29.46 0.14
C LYS A 326 0.50 -29.36 1.58
N GLU A 327 1.02 -30.13 2.52
CA GLU A 327 0.65 -30.02 3.95
C GLU A 327 1.20 -28.74 4.59
N LEU A 328 2.44 -28.36 4.30
CA LEU A 328 3.04 -27.12 4.81
C LEU A 328 2.33 -25.87 4.25
N LEU A 329 1.91 -25.92 2.99
CA LEU A 329 1.16 -24.85 2.33
C LEU A 329 -0.29 -24.77 2.84
N LYS A 330 -0.95 -25.90 3.14
CA LYS A 330 -2.24 -25.92 3.85
C LYS A 330 -2.15 -25.19 5.19
N LEU A 331 -1.03 -25.30 5.91
CA LEU A 331 -0.80 -24.58 7.17
C LEU A 331 -0.56 -23.08 6.96
N ALA A 332 0.12 -22.69 5.88
CA ALA A 332 0.34 -21.28 5.53
C ALA A 332 -0.97 -20.56 5.14
N LEU A 333 -1.92 -21.27 4.53
CA LEU A 333 -3.24 -20.77 4.12
C LEU A 333 -4.28 -20.67 5.26
N ARG A 334 -3.96 -21.17 6.46
CA ARG A 334 -4.84 -21.07 7.65
C ARG A 334 -4.70 -19.77 8.44
N LYS A 335 -3.72 -18.93 8.10
CA LYS A 335 -3.57 -17.57 8.62
C LYS A 335 -4.23 -16.56 7.69
#